data_AF-A0A1S3BNI3-F1
#
_entry.id   AF-A0A1S3BNI3-F1
#
_cell.length_a   1.000
_cell.length_b   1.000
_cell.length_c   1.000
_cell.angle_alpha   90.00
_cell.angle_beta   90.00
_cell.angle_gamma   90.00
#
_symmetry.space_group_name_H-M   'P 1'
#
loop_
_entity.id
_entity.type
_entity.pdbx_description
1 polymer ?
#
loop_
_entity_poly.entity_id
_entity_poly.type
_entity_poly.pdbx_seq_one_letter_code
_entity_poly.pdbx_strand_id
1 'polypeptide(L)'
;MESPSLLYFFLYCWMLLLLNHLSICFICSKCLRLEASNVLILTEIMKEKGIPFNDANFFEMLSACSILQNWRKATDLVNLMEPSFHLVSLGTINHLLQFLGKSGKTEIMIKVIGK
;
A
#
# COMPACT_ATOMS: atom_id res chain seq x y z
N MET A 1 -14.58 -23.77 -3.77
CA MET A 1 -14.27 -24.46 -2.50
C MET A 1 -13.26 -23.58 -1.78
N GLU A 2 -13.74 -22.60 -1.02
CA GLU A 2 -12.86 -21.67 -0.32
C GLU A 2 -12.24 -22.39 0.88
N SER A 3 -10.92 -22.37 0.97
CA SER A 3 -10.19 -23.04 2.04
C SER A 3 -10.50 -22.36 3.38
N PRO A 4 -10.79 -23.13 4.45
CA PRO A 4 -11.17 -22.57 5.75
C PRO A 4 -10.13 -21.60 6.34
N SER A 5 -8.87 -21.70 5.92
CA SER A 5 -7.79 -20.80 6.31
C SER A 5 -8.01 -19.33 5.90
N LEU A 6 -8.67 -19.06 4.77
CA LEU A 6 -8.98 -17.69 4.34
C LEU A 6 -10.04 -17.05 5.23
N LEU A 7 -11.08 -17.81 5.62
CA LEU A 7 -12.14 -17.29 6.48
C LEU A 7 -11.62 -16.96 7.88
N TYR A 8 -10.77 -17.82 8.44
CA TYR A 8 -10.10 -17.56 9.73
C TYR A 8 -9.14 -16.37 9.65
N PHE A 9 -8.44 -16.19 8.52
CA PHE A 9 -7.59 -15.02 8.29
C PHE A 9 -8.42 -13.74 8.20
N PHE A 10 -9.54 -13.75 7.47
CA PHE A 10 -10.48 -12.65 7.42
C PHE A 10 -11.06 -12.32 8.80
N LEU A 11 -11.47 -13.32 9.58
CA LEU A 11 -11.95 -13.13 10.96
C LEU A 11 -10.86 -12.60 11.91
N TYR A 12 -9.62 -13.05 11.78
CA TYR A 12 -8.50 -12.57 12.59
C TYR A 12 -8.11 -11.13 12.24
N CYS A 13 -8.06 -10.80 10.94
CA CYS A 13 -7.90 -9.43 10.44
C CYS A 13 -9.08 -8.54 10.83
N TRP A 14 -10.31 -9.06 10.86
CA TRP A 14 -11.51 -8.34 11.31
C TRP A 14 -11.49 -8.08 12.82
N MET A 15 -10.97 -9.01 13.61
CA MET A 15 -10.80 -8.84 15.05
C MET A 15 -9.65 -7.86 15.37
N LEU A 16 -8.61 -7.81 14.53
CA LEU A 16 -7.51 -6.82 14.61
C LEU A 16 -7.93 -5.43 14.12
N LEU A 17 -8.82 -5.35 13.12
CA LEU A 17 -9.47 -4.11 12.64
C LEU A 17 -10.19 -3.35 13.77
N LEU A 18 -10.73 -4.09 14.75
CA LEU A 18 -11.40 -3.51 15.92
C LEU A 18 -10.44 -3.07 17.02
N LEU A 19 -9.20 -3.54 17.05
CA LEU A 19 -8.31 -3.37 18.20
C LEU A 19 -7.19 -2.36 18.00
N ASN A 20 -6.61 -2.14 16.81
CA ASN A 20 -5.61 -1.09 16.60
C ASN A 20 -5.39 -0.77 15.11
N HIS A 21 -5.68 0.48 14.71
CA HIS A 21 -5.45 1.02 13.35
C HIS A 21 -3.98 1.01 12.88
N LEU A 22 -3.02 0.65 13.75
CA LEU A 22 -1.58 0.70 13.47
C LEU A 22 -0.96 -0.62 12.96
N SER A 23 -1.61 -1.78 13.12
CA SER A 23 -0.93 -3.08 13.04
C SER A 23 -1.22 -3.92 11.80
N ILE A 24 -2.15 -3.51 10.92
CA ILE A 24 -2.54 -4.34 9.77
C ILE A 24 -1.44 -4.45 8.71
N CYS A 25 -0.76 -3.36 8.34
CA CYS A 25 0.39 -3.46 7.44
C CYS A 25 1.64 -4.04 8.13
N PHE A 26 1.88 -3.70 9.40
CA PHE A 26 3.10 -4.09 10.12
C PHE A 26 3.12 -5.59 10.47
N ILE A 27 1.98 -6.19 10.81
CA ILE A 27 1.88 -7.64 11.06
C ILE A 27 1.80 -8.42 9.73
N CYS A 28 1.15 -7.90 8.70
CA CYS A 28 1.07 -8.58 7.41
C CYS A 28 2.42 -8.63 6.68
N SER A 29 3.24 -7.58 6.70
CA SER A 29 4.51 -7.56 5.96
C SER A 29 5.63 -8.37 6.64
N LYS A 30 5.61 -8.49 7.99
CA LYS A 30 6.65 -9.24 8.74
C LYS A 30 6.30 -10.67 9.16
N CYS A 31 5.03 -11.03 9.40
CA CYS A 31 4.67 -12.38 9.86
C CYS A 31 4.21 -13.33 8.74
N LEU A 32 3.71 -12.80 7.62
CA LEU A 32 3.26 -13.59 6.50
C LEU A 32 4.05 -13.13 5.27
N ARG A 33 4.67 -14.04 4.53
CA ARG A 33 5.13 -13.74 3.16
C ARG A 33 3.89 -13.47 2.30
N LEU A 34 3.24 -12.33 2.49
CA LEU A 34 2.19 -11.89 1.59
C LEU A 34 2.88 -11.58 0.28
N GLU A 35 2.59 -12.41 -0.72
CA GLU A 35 2.94 -12.10 -2.10
C GLU A 35 2.43 -10.68 -2.39
N ALA A 36 3.25 -9.88 -3.08
CA ALA A 36 2.95 -8.48 -3.36
C ALA A 36 1.56 -8.28 -4.02
N SER A 37 1.04 -9.30 -4.72
CA SER A 37 -0.32 -9.38 -5.25
C SER A 37 -1.40 -9.20 -4.18
N ASN A 38 -1.24 -9.83 -3.02
CA ASN A 38 -2.22 -9.82 -1.93
C ASN A 38 -2.27 -8.45 -1.23
N VAL A 39 -1.15 -7.74 -1.15
CA VAL A 39 -1.11 -6.34 -0.66
C VAL A 39 -1.99 -5.45 -1.54
N LEU A 40 -1.94 -5.65 -2.85
CA LEU A 40 -2.76 -4.91 -3.80
C LEU A 40 -4.25 -5.29 -3.75
N ILE A 41 -4.59 -6.54 -3.40
CA ILE A 41 -5.97 -6.97 -3.16
C ILE A 41 -6.51 -6.32 -1.87
N LEU A 42 -5.72 -6.35 -0.79
CA LEU A 42 -6.08 -5.72 0.47
C LEU A 42 -6.32 -4.21 0.32
N THR A 43 -5.53 -3.56 -0.55
CA THR A 43 -5.71 -2.14 -0.89
C THR A 43 -7.11 -1.87 -1.47
N GLU A 44 -7.61 -2.72 -2.36
CA GLU A 44 -8.96 -2.57 -2.91
C GLU A 44 -10.02 -2.81 -1.85
N ILE A 45 -9.87 -3.84 -1.01
CA ILE A 45 -10.82 -4.12 0.08
C ILE A 45 -10.90 -2.93 1.05
N MET A 46 -9.75 -2.35 1.43
CA MET A 46 -9.73 -1.17 2.31
C MET A 46 -10.42 0.04 1.66
N LYS A 47 -10.22 0.24 0.36
CA LYS A 47 -10.88 1.28 -0.41
C LYS A 47 -12.40 1.07 -0.48
N GLU A 48 -12.85 -0.15 -0.76
CA GLU A 48 -14.28 -0.52 -0.77
C GLU A 48 -14.93 -0.31 0.61
N LYS A 49 -14.18 -0.56 1.68
CA LYS A 49 -14.63 -0.37 3.07
C LYS A 49 -14.49 1.07 3.57
N GLY A 50 -13.96 1.99 2.76
CA GLY A 50 -13.74 3.39 3.15
C GLY A 50 -12.72 3.57 4.28
N ILE A 51 -11.82 2.61 4.46
CA ILE A 51 -10.80 2.67 5.52
C ILE A 51 -9.68 3.60 5.05
N PRO A 52 -9.35 4.66 5.81
CA PRO A 52 -8.31 5.61 5.41
C PRO A 52 -6.92 4.95 5.43
N PHE A 53 -6.09 5.34 4.47
CA PHE A 53 -4.69 4.91 4.41
C PHE A 53 -3.80 5.78 5.28
N ASN A 54 -2.78 5.17 5.88
CA ASN A 54 -1.72 5.86 6.62
C ASN A 54 -0.37 5.69 5.88
N ASP A 55 0.68 6.35 6.39
CA ASP A 55 2.02 6.31 5.79
C ASP A 55 2.57 4.89 5.61
N ALA A 56 2.41 4.03 6.63
CA ALA A 56 2.87 2.64 6.57
C ALA A 56 2.15 1.84 5.47
N ASN A 57 0.85 2.08 5.28
CA ASN A 57 0.09 1.43 4.22
C ASN A 57 0.63 1.83 2.84
N PHE A 58 0.91 3.12 2.63
CA PHE A 58 1.48 3.59 1.36
C PHE A 58 2.89 3.01 1.12
N PHE A 59 3.72 2.92 2.15
CA PHE A 59 5.06 2.33 2.03
C PHE A 59 5.00 0.87 1.57
N GLU A 60 4.12 0.07 2.16
CA GLU A 60 3.94 -1.35 1.80
C GLU A 60 3.34 -1.51 0.40
N MET A 61 2.35 -0.69 0.03
CA MET A 61 1.76 -0.70 -1.31
C MET A 61 2.79 -0.34 -2.39
N LEU A 62 3.65 0.65 -2.13
CA LEU A 62 4.75 1.02 -3.02
C LEU A 62 5.79 -0.10 -3.12
N SER A 63 6.12 -0.75 -2.01
CA SER A 63 7.00 -1.93 -1.98
C SER A 63 6.44 -3.06 -2.85
N ALA A 64 5.14 -3.34 -2.73
CA ALA A 64 4.45 -4.32 -3.56
C ALA A 64 4.46 -3.94 -5.05
N CYS A 65 4.20 -2.67 -5.37
CA CYS A 65 4.29 -2.18 -6.76
C CYS A 65 5.70 -2.29 -7.33
N SER A 66 6.73 -2.04 -6.51
CA SER A 66 8.14 -2.17 -6.87
C SER A 66 8.51 -3.60 -7.22
N ILE A 67 8.10 -4.57 -6.38
CA ILE A 67 8.33 -6.01 -6.60
C ILE A 67 7.62 -6.49 -7.86
N LEU A 68 6.37 -6.10 -8.07
CA LEU A 68 5.56 -6.49 -9.23
C LEU A 68 5.85 -5.68 -10.49
N GLN A 69 6.72 -4.67 -10.40
CA GLN A 69 6.99 -3.68 -11.45
C GLN A 69 5.70 -3.03 -12.03
N ASN A 70 4.67 -2.91 -11.20
CA ASN A 70 3.35 -2.41 -11.62
C ASN A 70 3.28 -0.88 -11.51
N TRP A 71 3.88 -0.20 -12.48
CA TRP A 71 3.93 1.26 -12.55
C TRP A 71 2.55 1.91 -12.75
N ARG A 72 1.58 1.20 -13.32
CA ARG A 72 0.20 1.68 -13.48
C ARG A 72 -0.44 1.88 -12.11
N LYS A 73 -0.41 0.84 -11.28
CA LYS A 73 -0.98 0.89 -9.93
C LYS A 73 -0.21 1.85 -9.01
N ALA A 74 1.11 1.98 -9.19
CA ALA A 74 1.88 3.01 -8.50
C ALA A 74 1.43 4.44 -8.86
N THR A 75 1.01 4.68 -10.10
CA THR A 75 0.46 5.98 -10.52
C THR A 75 -0.89 6.24 -9.88
N ASP A 76 -1.74 5.22 -9.75
CA ASP A 76 -3.01 5.34 -9.03
C ASP A 76 -2.77 5.63 -7.54
N LEU A 77 -1.75 5.01 -6.93
CA LEU A 77 -1.32 5.29 -5.56
C LEU A 77 -0.85 6.74 -5.38
N VAL A 78 -0.14 7.32 -6.35
CA VAL A 78 0.26 8.75 -6.30
C VAL A 78 -0.96 9.65 -6.17
N ASN A 79 -2.01 9.41 -6.97
CA ASN A 79 -3.24 10.20 -6.89
C ASN A 79 -3.99 9.99 -5.57
N LEU A 80 -3.92 8.78 -5.01
CA LEU A 80 -4.51 8.46 -3.71
C LEU A 80 -3.75 9.11 -2.54
N MET A 81 -2.42 9.25 -2.69
CA MET A 81 -1.55 9.89 -1.72
C MET A 81 -1.57 11.41 -1.81
N GLU A 82 -1.90 11.98 -2.97
CA GLU A 82 -1.83 13.44 -3.23
C GLU A 82 -2.50 14.30 -2.14
N PRO A 83 -3.72 13.97 -1.64
CA PRO A 83 -4.35 14.73 -0.55
C PRO A 83 -3.60 14.63 0.77
N SER A 84 -2.85 13.55 0.97
CA SER A 84 -2.19 13.18 2.21
C SER A 84 -0.68 13.40 2.19
N PHE A 85 -0.10 13.95 1.12
CA PHE A 85 1.37 14.04 0.96
C PHE A 85 2.05 14.77 2.12
N HIS A 86 1.40 15.78 2.69
CA HIS A 86 1.90 16.52 3.85
C HIS A 86 2.01 15.67 5.14
N LEU A 87 1.34 14.51 5.19
CA LEU A 87 1.36 13.57 6.32
C LEU A 87 2.19 12.32 6.03
N VAL A 88 2.62 12.14 4.77
CA VAL A 88 3.43 11.00 4.34
C VAL A 88 4.88 11.25 4.70
N SER A 89 5.58 10.22 5.16
CA SER A 89 6.98 10.34 5.54
C SER A 89 7.88 10.53 4.31
N LEU A 90 9.01 11.21 4.53
CA LEU A 90 10.06 11.35 3.51
C LEU A 90 10.56 9.98 3.02
N GLY A 91 10.54 8.95 3.87
CA GLY A 91 10.91 7.59 3.49
C GLY A 91 10.00 7.03 2.40
N THR A 92 8.68 7.19 2.56
CA THR A 92 7.68 6.76 1.58
C THR A 92 7.78 7.57 0.28
N ILE A 93 7.97 8.89 0.36
CA ILE A 93 8.15 9.75 -0.83
C ILE A 93 9.42 9.35 -1.58
N ASN A 94 10.54 9.17 -0.89
CA ASN A 94 11.80 8.76 -1.53
C ASN A 94 11.68 7.40 -2.19
N HIS A 95 10.97 6.45 -1.57
CA HIS A 95 10.73 5.15 -2.16
C HIS A 95 9.91 5.27 -3.46
N LEU A 96 8.85 6.09 -3.47
CA LEU A 96 8.07 6.40 -4.65
C LEU A 96 8.93 7.02 -5.76
N LEU A 97 9.73 8.05 -5.45
CA LEU A 97 10.60 8.71 -6.43
C LEU A 97 11.62 7.74 -7.03
N GLN A 98 12.23 6.89 -6.20
CA GLN A 98 13.17 5.88 -6.67
C GLN A 98 12.50 4.87 -7.62
N PHE A 99 11.27 4.44 -7.30
CA PHE A 99 10.50 3.53 -8.14
C PHE A 99 10.10 4.19 -9.48
N LEU A 100 9.62 5.43 -9.45
CA LEU A 100 9.27 6.19 -10.67
C LEU A 100 10.49 6.45 -11.55
N GLY A 101 11.62 6.80 -10.93
CA GLY A 101 12.90 7.00 -11.62
C GLY A 101 13.38 5.73 -12.34
N LYS A 102 13.36 4.58 -11.65
CA LYS A 102 13.67 3.27 -12.26
C LYS A 102 12.71 2.91 -13.40
N SER A 103 11.46 3.30 -13.29
CA SER A 103 10.41 3.03 -14.30
C SER A 103 10.39 4.03 -15.46
N GLY A 104 11.30 5.02 -15.47
CA GLY A 104 11.36 6.07 -16.50
C GLY A 104 10.17 7.04 -16.49
N LYS A 105 9.39 7.10 -15.40
CA LYS A 105 8.19 7.94 -15.27
C LYS A 105 8.54 9.32 -14.71
N THR A 106 9.45 10.01 -15.39
CA THR A 106 10.00 11.31 -14.96
C THR A 106 8.97 12.42 -14.88
N GLU A 107 7.96 12.43 -15.76
CA GLU A 107 6.86 13.40 -15.71
C GLU A 107 6.05 13.31 -14.40
N ILE A 108 5.69 12.09 -13.99
CA ILE A 108 4.98 11.84 -12.72
C ILE A 108 5.89 12.19 -11.54
N MET A 109 7.19 11.87 -11.63
CA MET A 109 8.18 12.20 -10.61
C MET A 109 8.28 13.72 -10.40
N ILE A 110 8.33 14.52 -11.47
CA ILE A 110 8.35 15.99 -11.39
C ILE A 110 7.06 16.52 -10.76
N LYS A 111 5.90 15.94 -11.10
CA LYS A 111 4.61 16.29 -10.48
C LYS A 111 4.63 16.04 -8.97
N VAL A 112 5.22 14.94 -8.51
CA VAL A 112 5.35 14.62 -7.08
C VAL A 112 6.30 15.58 -6.37
N ILE A 113 7.43 15.95 -6.99
CA ILE A 113 8.39 16.90 -6.40
C ILE A 113 7.82 18.32 -6.33
N GLY A 114 6.94 18.70 -7.26
CA GLY A 114 6.31 20.01 -7.30
C GLY A 114 5.09 20.18 -6.39
N LYS A 115 4.77 19.18 -5.54
CA LYS A 115 3.67 19.19 -4.59
C LYS A 115 4.19 19.34 -3.17
#